data_AF-B6DMG7-F1
#
_entry.id   AF-B6DMG7-F1
#
_cell.length_a   1.000
_cell.length_b   1.000
_cell.length_c   1.000
_cell.angle_alpha   90.00
_cell.angle_beta   90.00
_cell.angle_gamma   90.00
#
_symmetry.space_group_name_H-M   'P 1'
#
loop_
_entity.id
_entity.type
_entity.pdbx_description
1 polymer ?
#
loop_
_entity_poly.entity_id
_entity_poly.type
_entity_poly.pdbx_seq_one_letter_code
_entity_poly.pdbx_strand_id
1 'polypeptide(L)' 'PWTQSHFSTFGDLSTNAAILGNEKVAKHGKIVMGGLERAVKNLDNI' A
#
# COMPACT_ATOMS: atom_id res chain seq x y z
N PRO A 1 1.99 12.21 9.48
CA PRO A 1 2.96 11.37 8.73
C PRO A 1 2.96 11.75 7.25
N TRP A 2 4.13 11.93 6.61
CA TRP A 2 4.20 12.54 5.27
C TRP A 2 3.63 11.66 4.15
N THR A 3 3.75 10.34 4.27
CA THR A 3 3.34 9.37 3.23
C THR A 3 1.83 9.28 3.03
N GLN A 4 1.03 9.60 4.05
CA GLN A 4 -0.44 9.59 3.95
C GLN A 4 -0.96 10.59 2.89
N SER A 5 -0.20 11.65 2.60
CA SER A 5 -0.55 12.65 1.58
C SER A 5 -0.74 12.06 0.18
N HIS A 6 -0.03 10.97 -0.16
CA HIS A 6 -0.17 10.29 -1.44
C HIS A 6 -1.48 9.49 -1.57
N PHE A 7 -2.18 9.27 -0.46
CA PHE A 7 -3.37 8.42 -0.36
C PHE A 7 -4.63 9.23 -0.01
N SER A 8 -4.69 10.52 -0.37
CA SER A 8 -5.83 11.39 -0.07
C SER A 8 -7.17 10.87 -0.63
N THR A 9 -7.15 10.07 -1.70
CA THR A 9 -8.35 9.45 -2.30
C THR A 9 -8.80 8.16 -1.61
N PHE A 10 -8.05 7.70 -0.59
CA PHE A 10 -8.32 6.43 0.10
C PHE A 10 -9.34 6.59 1.22
N GLY A 11 -9.81 7.82 1.50
CA GLY A 11 -10.77 8.10 2.57
C GLY A 11 -10.04 8.42 3.87
N ASP A 12 -10.65 8.05 5.01
CA ASP A 12 -10.07 8.35 6.32
C ASP A 12 -8.82 7.50 6.60
N LEU A 13 -7.72 8.19 6.96
CA LEU A 13 -6.43 7.64 7.37
C LEU A 13 -5.86 8.38 8.59
N SER A 14 -6.72 9.12 9.31
CA SER A 14 -6.32 10.02 10.40
C SER A 14 -5.88 9.29 11.68
N THR A 15 -6.32 8.04 11.87
CA THR A 15 -6.01 7.21 13.03
C THR A 15 -5.48 5.84 12.63
N ASN A 16 -4.80 5.16 13.55
CA ASN A 16 -4.31 3.80 13.32
C ASN A 16 -5.46 2.81 13.02
N ALA A 17 -6.58 2.94 13.73
CA ALA A 17 -7.77 2.12 13.48
C ALA A 17 -8.35 2.38 12.09
N ALA A 18 -8.41 3.65 11.65
CA ALA A 18 -8.87 4.01 10.31
C ALA A 18 -7.95 3.41 9.24
N ILE A 19 -6.63 3.47 9.41
CA ILE A 19 -5.66 2.89 8.45
C ILE A 19 -5.82 1.36 8.37
N LEU A 20 -5.90 0.68 9.52
CA LEU A 20 -6.01 -0.79 9.57
C LEU A 20 -7.35 -1.30 9.02
N GLY A 21 -8.44 -0.56 9.21
CA GLY A 21 -9.77 -0.89 8.71
C GLY A 21 -10.03 -0.48 7.26
N ASN A 22 -9.11 0.23 6.61
CA ASN A 22 -9.35 0.79 5.28
C ASN A 22 -9.16 -0.26 4.16
N GLU A 23 -10.26 -0.64 3.51
CA GLU A 23 -10.25 -1.63 2.42
C GLU A 23 -9.38 -1.21 1.22
N LYS A 24 -9.30 0.09 0.91
CA LYS A 24 -8.46 0.60 -0.19
C LYS A 24 -6.98 0.46 0.15
N VAL A 25 -6.59 0.71 1.40
CA VAL A 25 -5.22 0.48 1.88
C VAL A 25 -4.88 -1.01 1.79
N ALA A 26 -5.76 -1.89 2.27
CA ALA A 26 -5.54 -3.33 2.20
C ALA A 26 -5.43 -3.84 0.76
N LYS A 27 -6.32 -3.39 -0.13
CA LYS A 27 -6.29 -3.74 -1.57
C LYS A 27 -5.00 -3.25 -2.23
N HIS A 28 -4.59 -2.03 -1.96
CA HIS A 28 -3.36 -1.48 -2.53
C HIS A 28 -2.11 -2.20 -1.98
N GLY A 29 -2.10 -2.58 -0.71
CA GLY A 29 -1.03 -3.39 -0.11
C GLY A 29 -0.81 -4.71 -0.85
N LYS A 30 -1.87 -5.38 -1.30
CA LYS A 30 -1.76 -6.60 -2.14
C LYS A 30 -1.07 -6.33 -3.48
N ILE A 31 -1.35 -5.18 -4.11
CA ILE A 31 -0.70 -4.78 -5.37
C ILE A 31 0.79 -4.54 -5.15
N VAL A 32 1.14 -3.83 -4.08
CA VAL A 32 2.54 -3.55 -3.72
C VAL A 32 3.31 -4.86 -3.49
N MET A 33 2.76 -5.78 -2.69
CA MET A 33 3.41 -7.07 -2.42
C MET A 33 3.52 -7.94 -3.68
N GLY A 34 2.52 -7.95 -4.55
CA GLY A 34 2.62 -8.65 -5.84
C GLY A 34 3.65 -8.02 -6.80
N GLY A 35 3.90 -6.71 -6.69
CA GLY A 35 5.00 -6.03 -7.37
C GLY A 35 6.36 -6.52 -6.85
N LEU A 36 6.51 -6.56 -5.52
CA LEU A 36 7.73 -7.05 -4.89
C LEU A 36 7.99 -8.52 -5.22
N GLU A 37 6.97 -9.38 -5.21
CA GLU A 37 7.11 -10.79 -5.61
C GLU A 37 7.62 -10.93 -7.05
N ARG A 38 7.14 -10.11 -7.98
CA ARG A 38 7.64 -10.10 -9.36
C ARG A 38 9.10 -9.67 -9.43
N ALA A 39 9.50 -8.65 -8.68
CA ALA A 39 10.89 -8.21 -8.63
C ALA A 39 11.80 -9.31 -8.06
N VAL A 40 11.40 -9.95 -6.96
CA VAL A 40 12.15 -11.05 -6.34
C VAL A 40 12.30 -12.25 -7.29
N LYS A 41 11.32 -12.52 -8.16
CA LYS A 41 11.42 -13.59 -9.17
C LYS A 41 12.35 -13.26 -10.34
N ASN A 42 12.74 -11.99 -10.52
CA ASN A 42 13.56 -11.50 -11.64
C ASN A 42 14.70 -10.61 -11.10
N LEU A 43 15.41 -11.05 -10.06
CA LEU A 43 16.41 -10.26 -9.32
C LEU A 43 17.56 -9.70 -10.19
N ASP A 44 17.86 -10.39 -11.28
CA ASP A 44 18.86 -10.01 -12.27
C ASP A 44 18.38 -8.91 -13.24
N ASN A 45 17.09 -8.57 -13.23
CA ASN A 45 16.45 -7.60 -14.10
C ASN A 45 15.29 -6.85 -13.38
N ILE A 46 15.60 -6.25 -12.22
CA ILE A 46 14.68 -5.41 -11.43
C ILE A 46 14.66 -3.97 -11.94
#